data_AF-A0A7K0C786-F1
#
_entry.id   AF-A0A7K0C786-F1
#
_cell.length_a   1.000
_cell.length_b   1.000
_cell.length_c   1.000
_cell.angle_alpha   90.00
_cell.angle_beta   90.00
_cell.angle_gamma   90.00
#
_symmetry.space_group_name_H-M   'P 1'
#
loop_
_entity.id
_entity.type
_entity.pdbx_description
1 polymer ?
#
loop_
_entity_poly.entity_id
_entity_poly.type
_entity_poly.pdbx_seq_one_letter_code
_entity_poly.pdbx_strand_id
1 'polypeptide(L)'
;MSSDAPRVCDGIPESPAEKARLTRRIKLLALAGALDDLGLRARIVEYTLRPSLLRCWDPGQMGRTVSVMCEPSAGPDPRWQFRHHPGEEVLADAEPVKEPADAMDAARVLALLIRP
;
A
#
# COMPACT_ATOMS: atom_id res chain seq x y z
N MET A 1 -43.04 11.86 2.24
CA MET A 1 -41.63 11.93 2.64
C MET A 1 -41.04 10.54 2.44
N SER A 2 -40.40 10.30 1.29
CA SER A 2 -39.70 9.04 1.04
C SER A 2 -38.21 9.34 1.10
N SER A 3 -37.54 8.72 2.06
CA SER A 3 -36.11 8.86 2.31
C SER A 3 -35.37 7.83 1.46
N ASP A 4 -35.00 8.19 0.23
CA ASP A 4 -34.07 7.39 -0.56
C ASP A 4 -32.64 7.69 -0.09
N ALA A 5 -32.15 6.86 0.82
CA ALA A 5 -30.72 6.80 1.10
C ALA A 5 -30.02 6.18 -0.13
N PRO A 6 -28.92 6.76 -0.63
CA PRO A 6 -28.20 6.17 -1.75
C PRO A 6 -27.62 4.82 -1.33
N ARG A 7 -28.03 3.77 -2.05
CA ARG A 7 -27.44 2.44 -1.95
C ARG A 7 -25.95 2.58 -2.25
N VAL A 8 -25.12 2.09 -1.33
CA VAL A 8 -23.69 1.89 -1.57
C VAL A 8 -23.57 0.98 -2.79
N CYS A 9 -23.13 1.53 -3.91
CA CYS A 9 -22.85 0.74 -5.09
C CYS A 9 -21.60 -0.09 -4.79
N ASP A 10 -21.80 -1.37 -4.44
CA ASP A 10 -20.78 -2.40 -4.55
C ASP A 10 -20.48 -2.61 -6.05
N GLY A 11 -19.83 -1.64 -6.67
CA GLY A 11 -19.42 -1.70 -8.06
C GLY A 11 -18.36 -2.77 -8.22
N ILE A 12 -18.69 -3.86 -8.91
CA ILE A 12 -17.68 -4.78 -9.44
C ILE A 12 -16.75 -3.93 -10.32
N PRO A 13 -15.42 -3.96 -10.12
CA PRO A 13 -14.51 -3.12 -10.89
C PRO A 13 -14.71 -3.35 -12.38
N GLU A 14 -14.99 -2.27 -13.12
CA GLU A 14 -15.50 -2.34 -14.50
C GLU A 14 -14.37 -2.64 -15.51
N SER A 15 -13.10 -2.57 -15.08
CA SER A 15 -11.94 -2.89 -15.91
C SER A 15 -10.79 -3.58 -15.15
N PRO A 16 -9.91 -4.33 -15.83
CA PRO A 16 -8.69 -4.89 -15.23
C PRO A 16 -7.79 -3.82 -14.58
N ALA A 17 -7.74 -2.63 -15.19
CA ALA A 17 -6.97 -1.50 -14.67
C ALA A 17 -7.55 -0.97 -13.35
N GLU A 18 -8.88 -0.90 -13.24
CA GLU A 18 -9.55 -0.52 -12.01
C GLU A 18 -9.37 -1.58 -10.91
N LYS A 19 -9.50 -2.87 -11.25
CA LYS A 19 -9.22 -3.97 -10.33
C LYS A 19 -7.78 -3.86 -9.80
N ALA A 20 -6.79 -3.63 -10.66
CA ALA A 20 -5.40 -3.44 -10.24
C ALA A 20 -5.22 -2.20 -9.35
N ARG A 21 -5.91 -1.08 -9.66
CA ARG A 21 -5.90 0.13 -8.82
C ARG A 21 -6.44 -0.15 -7.42
N LEU A 22 -7.57 -0.86 -7.31
CA LEU A 22 -8.17 -1.23 -6.03
C LEU A 22 -7.30 -2.21 -5.25
N THR A 23 -6.77 -3.26 -5.90
CA THR A 23 -5.86 -4.22 -5.26
C THR A 23 -4.62 -3.52 -4.69
N ARG A 24 -4.00 -2.62 -5.47
CA ARG A 24 -2.89 -1.78 -4.99
C ARG A 24 -3.29 -1.00 -3.75
N ARG A 25 -4.44 -0.31 -3.80
CA ARG A 25 -4.93 0.51 -2.69
C ARG A 25 -5.12 -0.32 -1.42
N ILE A 26 -5.76 -1.49 -1.54
CA ILE A 26 -5.98 -2.40 -0.41
C ILE A 26 -4.65 -2.82 0.22
N LYS A 27 -3.68 -3.25 -0.59
CA LYS A 27 -2.36 -3.69 -0.11
C LYS A 27 -1.58 -2.57 0.57
N LEU A 28 -1.62 -1.35 0.02
CA LEU A 28 -0.98 -0.18 0.64
C LEU A 28 -1.67 0.26 1.94
N LEU A 29 -3.00 0.16 2.02
CA LEU A 29 -3.76 0.45 3.25
C LEU A 29 -3.48 -0.58 4.34
N ALA A 30 -3.43 -1.87 3.99
CA ALA A 30 -3.05 -2.94 4.91
C ALA A 30 -1.65 -2.69 5.48
N LEU A 31 -0.67 -2.38 4.62
CA LEU A 31 0.67 -2.03 5.04
C LEU A 31 0.71 -0.78 5.93
N ALA A 32 -0.10 0.25 5.62
CA ALA A 32 -0.20 1.44 6.45
C ALA A 32 -0.70 1.12 7.87
N GLY A 33 -1.70 0.25 8.00
CA GLY A 33 -2.19 -0.22 9.30
C GLY A 33 -1.11 -0.96 10.09
N ALA A 34 -0.39 -1.88 9.45
CA ALA A 34 0.70 -2.62 10.08
C ALA A 34 1.86 -1.72 10.54
N LEU A 35 2.13 -0.64 9.80
CA LEU A 35 3.13 0.35 10.20
C LEU A 35 2.67 1.18 11.41
N ASP A 36 1.40 1.54 11.49
CA ASP A 36 0.83 2.26 12.64
C ASP A 36 0.91 1.41 13.92
N ASP A 37 0.68 0.10 13.82
CA ASP A 37 0.87 -0.86 14.93
C ASP A 37 2.34 -0.89 15.43
N LEU A 38 3.32 -0.55 14.57
CA LEU A 38 4.74 -0.42 14.92
C LEU A 38 5.12 1.00 15.38
N GLY A 39 4.15 1.89 15.53
CA GLY A 39 4.33 3.31 15.88
C GLY A 39 4.95 4.14 14.76
N LEU A 40 4.89 3.67 13.52
CA LEU A 40 5.32 4.40 12.33
C LEU A 40 4.12 5.07 11.67
N ARG A 41 4.34 6.20 11.00
CA ARG A 41 3.27 6.90 10.30
C ARG A 41 3.37 6.64 8.82
N ALA A 42 2.22 6.44 8.20
CA ALA A 42 2.13 6.20 6.77
C ALA A 42 1.01 7.03 6.13
N ARG A 43 1.24 7.53 4.92
CA ARG A 43 0.26 8.28 4.15
C ARG A 43 0.30 7.86 2.68
N ILE A 44 -0.86 7.49 2.14
CA ILE A 44 -0.99 7.27 0.70
C ILE A 44 -0.94 8.62 -0.02
N VAL A 45 -0.09 8.68 -1.04
CA VAL A 45 0.02 9.77 -1.99
C VAL A 45 -0.49 9.25 -3.33
N GLU A 46 -1.64 9.78 -3.75
CA GLU A 46 -2.27 9.45 -5.02
C GLU A 46 -1.86 10.47 -6.07
N TYR A 47 -1.42 9.99 -7.22
CA TYR A 47 -1.10 10.81 -8.37
C TYR A 47 -2.04 10.44 -9.51
N THR A 48 -2.54 11.44 -10.23
CA THR A 48 -3.45 11.22 -11.37
C THR A 48 -2.78 10.44 -12.50
N LEU A 49 -1.44 10.49 -12.60
CA LEU A 49 -0.64 9.91 -13.68
C LEU A 49 0.40 8.89 -13.21
N ARG A 50 0.54 8.65 -11.90
CA ARG A 50 1.56 7.74 -11.34
C ARG A 50 0.94 6.72 -10.39
N PRO A 51 1.57 5.55 -10.20
CA PRO A 51 1.13 4.58 -9.20
C PRO A 51 1.05 5.21 -7.82
N SER A 52 0.03 4.84 -7.04
CA SER A 52 -0.12 5.27 -5.66
C SER A 52 1.13 4.88 -4.86
N LEU A 53 1.68 5.85 -4.12
CA LEU A 53 2.81 5.63 -3.23
C LEU A 53 2.34 5.66 -1.78
N LEU A 54 2.96 4.86 -0.93
CA LEU A 54 2.85 4.98 0.51
C LEU A 54 4.11 5.65 1.04
N ARG A 55 3.98 6.85 1.60
CA ARG A 55 5.05 7.51 2.33
C ARG A 55 5.03 7.08 3.77
N CYS A 56 6.15 6.59 4.27
CA CYS A 56 6.33 6.05 5.60
C CYS A 56 7.43 6.82 6.34
N TRP A 57 7.22 7.17 7.61
CA TRP A 57 8.21 7.86 8.44
C TRP A 57 8.03 7.53 9.91
N ASP A 58 9.11 7.69 10.69
CA ASP A 58 9.04 7.64 12.15
C ASP A 58 8.76 9.05 12.68
N PRO A 59 7.65 9.30 13.40
CA PRO A 59 7.37 10.61 13.97
C PRO A 59 8.41 11.04 15.04
N GLY A 60 9.14 10.08 15.63
CA GLY A 60 10.23 10.33 16.57
C GLY A 60 11.58 10.65 15.92
N GLN A 61 11.72 10.48 14.60
CA GLN A 61 12.95 10.80 13.87
C GLN A 61 12.73 11.94 12.88
N MET A 62 13.52 13.00 12.98
CA MET A 62 13.41 14.11 12.03
C MET A 62 13.93 13.72 10.64
N GLY A 63 13.11 13.95 9.61
CA GLY A 63 13.58 14.11 8.23
C GLY A 63 13.72 12.84 7.38
N ARG A 64 13.62 11.62 7.95
CA ARG A 64 13.68 10.39 7.15
C ARG A 64 12.28 9.97 6.70
N THR A 65 12.07 9.90 5.39
CA THR A 65 10.85 9.37 4.78
C THR A 65 11.23 8.31 3.75
N VAL A 66 10.64 7.13 3.87
CA VAL A 66 10.73 6.05 2.89
C VAL A 66 9.46 6.07 2.06
N SER A 67 9.56 5.91 0.74
CA SER A 67 8.38 5.76 -0.11
C SER A 67 8.31 4.33 -0.64
N VAL A 68 7.11 3.76 -0.63
CA VAL A 68 6.83 2.39 -1.05
C VAL A 68 5.80 2.40 -2.15
N MET A 69 6.04 1.64 -3.21
CA MET A 69 5.03 1.34 -4.23
C MET A 69 4.56 -0.10 -4.10
N CYS A 70 3.35 -0.38 -4.59
CA CYS A 70 2.83 -1.74 -4.70
C CYS A 70 2.44 -2.01 -6.14
N GLU A 71 3.15 -2.94 -6.78
CA GLU A 71 2.99 -3.23 -8.21
C GLU A 71 3.18 -4.73 -8.47
N PRO A 72 2.50 -5.27 -9.51
CA PRO A 72 2.81 -6.61 -9.99
C PRO A 72 4.24 -6.68 -10.55
N SER A 73 4.93 -7.79 -10.31
CA SER A 73 6.19 -8.12 -10.94
C SER A 73 6.05 -8.23 -12.45
N ALA A 74 7.10 -7.90 -13.20
CA ALA A 74 7.15 -8.19 -14.62
C ALA A 74 7.29 -9.71 -14.83
N GLY A 75 6.43 -10.30 -15.66
CA GLY A 75 6.50 -11.73 -15.98
C GLY A 75 5.17 -12.32 -16.45
N PRO A 76 5.20 -13.59 -16.89
CA PRO A 76 4.00 -14.31 -17.34
C PRO A 76 3.02 -14.63 -16.21
N ASP A 77 3.48 -14.62 -14.96
CA ASP A 77 2.66 -14.77 -13.74
C ASP A 77 2.96 -13.60 -12.78
N PRO A 78 2.33 -12.43 -12.98
CA PRO A 78 2.63 -11.23 -12.22
C PRO A 78 2.18 -11.35 -10.76
N ARG A 79 3.12 -11.23 -9.82
CA ARG A 79 2.85 -11.24 -8.38
C ARG A 79 2.99 -9.86 -7.78
N TRP A 80 2.10 -9.48 -6.87
CA TRP A 80 2.16 -8.17 -6.22
C TRP A 80 3.37 -8.09 -5.28
N GLN A 81 4.12 -6.99 -5.38
CA GLN A 81 5.31 -6.75 -4.57
C GLN A 81 5.28 -5.35 -3.97
N PHE A 82 5.77 -5.22 -2.73
CA PHE A 82 6.13 -3.93 -2.17
C PHE A 82 7.56 -3.58 -2.60
N ARG A 83 7.77 -2.38 -3.14
CA ARG A 83 9.07 -1.93 -3.63
C ARG A 83 9.43 -0.56 -3.10
N HIS A 84 10.72 -0.33 -2.87
CA HIS A 84 11.23 0.97 -2.49
C HIS A 84 11.13 1.98 -3.64
N HIS A 85 10.79 3.23 -3.32
CA HIS A 85 10.76 4.35 -4.25
C HIS A 85 11.56 5.55 -3.72
N PRO A 86 12.44 6.17 -4.53
CA PRO A 86 12.96 5.68 -5.81
C PRO A 86 13.96 4.52 -5.57
N GLY A 87 14.09 3.58 -6.51
CA GLY A 87 15.10 2.53 -6.42
C GLY A 87 14.63 1.15 -6.81
N GLU A 88 13.32 0.91 -6.84
CA GLU A 88 12.72 -0.29 -7.44
C GLU A 88 13.16 -1.63 -6.79
N GLU A 89 13.89 -1.57 -5.66
CA GLU A 89 14.25 -2.72 -4.83
C GLU A 89 12.99 -3.35 -4.23
N VAL A 90 12.90 -4.68 -4.31
CA VAL A 90 11.79 -5.44 -3.72
C VAL A 90 12.01 -5.55 -2.21
N LEU A 91 11.03 -5.07 -1.45
CA LEU A 91 11.06 -5.08 0.01
C LEU A 91 10.38 -6.33 0.57
N ALA A 92 9.24 -6.71 0.00
CA ALA A 92 8.45 -7.84 0.45
C ALA A 92 7.47 -8.31 -0.64
N ASP A 93 7.09 -9.58 -0.54
CA ASP A 93 5.95 -10.12 -1.27
C ASP A 93 4.66 -9.50 -0.74
N ALA A 94 3.85 -8.94 -1.64
CA ALA A 94 2.57 -8.33 -1.29
C ALA A 94 1.40 -9.23 -1.70
N GLU A 95 1.61 -10.33 -2.43
CA GLU A 95 0.55 -11.22 -2.90
C GLU A 95 -0.42 -11.68 -1.80
N PRO A 96 0.05 -12.20 -0.64
CA PRO A 96 -0.84 -12.71 0.40
C PRO A 96 -1.62 -11.61 1.15
N VAL A 97 -1.19 -10.35 1.04
CA VAL A 97 -1.70 -9.24 1.86
C VAL A 97 -3.13 -8.85 1.46
N LYS A 98 -4.04 -8.96 2.43
CA LYS A 98 -5.44 -8.53 2.36
C LYS A 98 -5.81 -7.60 3.51
N GLU A 99 -5.20 -7.79 4.67
CA GLU A 99 -5.44 -7.00 5.88
C GLU A 99 -4.12 -6.65 6.60
N PRO A 100 -4.14 -5.73 7.59
CA PRO A 100 -2.91 -5.30 8.27
C PRO A 100 -2.08 -6.43 8.88
N ALA A 101 -2.72 -7.47 9.44
CA ALA A 101 -2.00 -8.60 10.03
C ALA A 101 -1.10 -9.33 9.02
N ASP A 102 -1.56 -9.48 7.77
CA ASP A 102 -0.78 -10.10 6.69
C ASP A 102 0.45 -9.29 6.30
N ALA A 103 0.42 -7.97 6.53
CA ALA A 103 1.48 -7.04 6.14
C ALA A 103 2.56 -6.85 7.21
N MET A 104 2.44 -7.50 8.37
CA MET A 104 3.31 -7.26 9.53
C MET A 104 4.78 -7.57 9.24
N ASP A 105 5.08 -8.63 8.50
CA ASP A 105 6.48 -8.96 8.14
C ASP A 105 7.08 -7.90 7.20
N ALA A 106 6.31 -7.42 6.23
CA ALA A 106 6.72 -6.32 5.36
C ALA A 106 6.92 -5.01 6.15
N ALA A 107 6.04 -4.74 7.12
CA ALA A 107 6.14 -3.57 7.99
C ALA A 107 7.39 -3.61 8.86
N ARG A 108 7.80 -4.79 9.35
CA ARG A 108 9.06 -4.97 10.11
C ARG A 108 10.30 -4.70 9.25
N VAL A 109 10.34 -5.19 8.02
CA VAL A 109 11.43 -4.88 7.07
C VAL A 109 11.51 -3.37 6.84
N LEU A 110 10.38 -2.72 6.61
CA LEU A 110 10.32 -1.26 6.44
C LEU A 110 10.72 -0.50 7.70
N ALA A 111 10.37 -0.99 8.89
CA ALA A 111 10.75 -0.38 10.14
C ALA A 111 12.27 -0.30 10.29
N LEU A 112 13.02 -1.34 9.89
CA LEU A 112 14.48 -1.32 9.88
C LEU A 112 15.07 -0.30 8.90
N LEU A 113 14.37 -0.04 7.79
CA LEU A 113 14.78 0.99 6.83
C LEU A 113 14.46 2.41 7.31
N ILE A 114 13.40 2.59 8.09
CA ILE A 114 12.98 3.88 8.62
C ILE A 114 13.76 4.23 9.89
N ARG A 115 14.03 3.24 10.74
CA ARG A 115 14.74 3.33 12.01
C ARG A 115 16.04 2.51 11.93
N PRO A 116 17.09 3.05 11.29
CA PRO A 116 18.38 2.36 11.18
C PRO A 116 19.04 2.19 12.57
#